data_AF-A0A1E3SI95-F1
#
_entry.id   AF-A0A1E3SI95-F1
#
_cell.length_a   1.000
_cell.length_b   1.000
_cell.length_c   1.000
_cell.angle_alpha   90.00
_cell.angle_beta   90.00
_cell.angle_gamma   90.00
#
_symmetry.space_group_name_H-M   'P 1'
#
loop_
_entity.id
_entity.type
_entity.pdbx_description
1 polymer ?
#
loop_
_entity_poly.entity_id
_entity_poly.type
_entity_poly.pdbx_seq_one_letter_code
_entity_poly.pdbx_strand_id
1 'polypeptide(L)'
;MEPVLAQNRVLTVPNVLSIARLVLIPVFIYLMLAEHATGWAVAILMFSGVSDWADGKIARLLDQSSKLGTLLDPAVDRLYMVTVPIVFGLSGIAPWWFIIALLARDGLLALTLPLLWTRGLTALPVTYIGKAATFALMAGFPLVLLGQGDALWSRIVGWFGWAFLIWGLYMYLWAFVLYLVQMALVLREMPNVKRTKPPSPPAAPTAGEHA
;
A
#
# COMPACT_ATOMS: atom_id res chain seq x y z
N MET A 1 0.11 -34.03 -8.98
CA MET A 1 -0.04 -32.59 -8.74
C MET A 1 1.14 -31.93 -9.41
N GLU A 2 0.98 -31.48 -10.65
CA GLU A 2 2.06 -30.75 -11.34
C GLU A 2 2.33 -29.43 -10.62
N PRO A 3 3.60 -29.02 -10.46
CA PRO A 3 3.91 -27.70 -9.97
C PRO A 3 3.41 -26.71 -11.02
N VAL A 4 2.46 -25.86 -10.62
CA VAL A 4 2.07 -24.69 -11.42
C VAL A 4 3.33 -23.86 -11.60
N LEU A 5 4.02 -24.07 -12.72
CA LEU A 5 5.19 -23.30 -13.11
C LEU A 5 4.70 -21.86 -13.18
N ALA A 6 5.08 -21.05 -12.19
CA ALA A 6 4.94 -19.61 -12.25
C ALA A 6 5.63 -19.16 -13.55
N GLN A 7 4.85 -19.03 -14.63
CA GLN A 7 5.38 -18.71 -15.93
C GLN A 7 6.08 -17.37 -15.77
N ASN A 8 7.36 -17.32 -16.16
CA ASN A 8 8.17 -16.11 -16.15
C ASN A 8 7.71 -15.17 -17.30
N ARG A 9 6.40 -14.96 -17.42
CA ARG A 9 5.78 -14.03 -18.35
C ARG A 9 5.87 -12.65 -17.73
N VAL A 10 6.78 -11.86 -18.26
CA VAL A 10 6.93 -10.44 -17.96
C VAL A 10 5.77 -9.64 -18.57
N LEU A 11 5.19 -10.11 -19.68
CA LEU A 11 4.06 -9.46 -20.35
C LEU A 11 2.73 -10.11 -19.92
N THR A 12 2.21 -9.70 -18.77
CA THR A 12 0.84 -9.99 -18.35
C THR A 12 0.02 -8.69 -18.37
N VAL A 13 -1.30 -8.78 -18.54
CA VAL A 13 -2.19 -7.61 -18.51
C VAL A 13 -2.02 -6.79 -17.22
N PRO A 14 -1.93 -7.41 -16.02
CA PRO A 14 -1.62 -6.68 -14.79
C PRO A 14 -0.29 -5.92 -14.85
N ASN A 15 0.78 -6.54 -15.34
CA ASN A 15 2.09 -5.86 -15.37
C ASN A 15 2.10 -4.64 -16.32
N VAL A 16 1.40 -4.73 -17.46
CA VAL A 16 1.27 -3.58 -18.37
C VAL A 16 0.50 -2.43 -17.69
N LEU A 17 -0.55 -2.73 -16.94
CA LEU A 17 -1.32 -1.73 -16.20
C LEU A 17 -0.48 -1.08 -15.09
N SER A 18 0.31 -1.85 -14.34
CA SER A 18 1.20 -1.33 -13.30
C SER A 18 2.33 -0.47 -13.87
N ILE A 19 2.93 -0.86 -15.00
CA ILE A 19 3.92 -0.03 -15.72
C ILE A 19 3.26 1.26 -16.25
N ALA A 20 2.06 1.15 -16.83
CA ALA A 20 1.32 2.32 -17.30
C ALA A 20 1.05 3.31 -16.15
N ARG A 21 0.60 2.81 -15.00
CA ARG A 21 0.44 3.61 -13.76
C ARG A 21 1.75 4.27 -13.36
N LEU A 22 2.86 3.54 -13.33
CA LEU A 22 4.16 4.11 -12.99
C LEU A 22 4.54 5.29 -13.90
N VAL A 23 4.30 5.17 -15.22
CA VAL A 23 4.55 6.25 -16.19
C VAL A 23 3.56 7.41 -16.04
N LEU A 24 2.33 7.14 -15.60
CA LEU A 24 1.31 8.17 -15.40
C LEU A 24 1.59 9.08 -14.19
N ILE A 25 2.42 8.66 -13.22
CA ILE A 25 2.79 9.48 -12.06
C ILE A 25 3.48 10.80 -12.45
N PRO A 26 4.59 10.81 -13.22
CA PRO A 26 5.22 12.05 -13.65
C PRO A 26 4.30 12.89 -14.55
N VAL A 27 3.47 12.25 -15.38
CA VAL A 27 2.49 12.96 -16.22
C VAL A 27 1.45 13.66 -15.35
N PHE A 28 0.95 13.00 -14.31
CA PHE A 28 0.03 13.58 -13.32
C PHE A 28 0.66 14.78 -12.59
N ILE A 29 1.91 14.66 -12.14
CA ILE A 29 2.64 15.77 -11.51
C ILE A 29 2.72 16.96 -12.46
N TYR A 30 3.12 16.73 -13.71
CA TYR A 30 3.25 17.78 -14.72
C TYR A 30 1.91 18.48 -15.00
N LEU A 31 0.84 17.71 -15.20
CA LEU A 31 -0.49 18.26 -15.47
C LEU A 31 -1.03 19.10 -14.31
N MET A 32 -0.74 18.70 -13.07
CA MET A 32 -1.19 19.43 -11.88
C MET A 32 -0.37 20.70 -11.62
N LEU A 33 0.96 20.60 -11.70
CA LEU A 33 1.86 21.66 -11.24
C LEU A 33 2.33 22.62 -12.33
N ALA A 34 2.41 22.17 -13.59
CA ALA A 34 2.90 22.99 -14.70
C ALA A 34 1.75 23.49 -15.60
N GLU A 35 0.89 22.58 -16.05
CA GLU A 35 -0.19 22.91 -17.00
C GLU A 35 -1.47 23.38 -16.30
N HIS A 36 -1.63 23.08 -15.00
CA HIS A 36 -2.87 23.29 -14.25
C HIS A 36 -4.11 22.67 -14.94
N ALA A 37 -3.91 21.59 -15.68
CA ALA A 37 -4.94 20.87 -16.43
C ALA A 37 -5.66 19.85 -15.56
N THR A 38 -6.45 20.36 -14.61
CA THR A 38 -7.18 19.55 -13.61
C THR A 38 -8.02 18.43 -14.22
N GLY A 39 -8.65 18.65 -15.38
CA GLY A 39 -9.47 17.64 -16.06
C GLY A 39 -8.68 16.39 -16.48
N TRP A 40 -7.48 16.57 -17.03
CA TRP A 40 -6.61 15.45 -17.42
C TRP A 40 -6.04 14.75 -16.19
N ALA A 41 -5.71 15.50 -15.14
CA ALA A 41 -5.25 14.91 -13.88
C ALA A 41 -6.33 14.03 -13.22
N VAL A 42 -7.61 14.43 -13.26
CA VAL A 42 -8.73 13.59 -12.82
C VAL A 42 -8.81 12.31 -13.64
N ALA A 43 -8.73 12.42 -14.97
CA ALA A 43 -8.78 11.25 -15.84
C ALA A 43 -7.68 10.24 -15.51
N ILE A 44 -6.46 10.71 -15.22
CA ILE A 44 -5.35 9.85 -14.79
C ILE A 44 -5.63 9.19 -13.44
N LEU A 45 -6.11 9.93 -12.44
CA LEU A 45 -6.40 9.35 -11.13
C LEU A 45 -7.52 8.30 -11.20
N MET A 46 -8.60 8.60 -11.94
CA MET A 46 -9.69 7.66 -12.17
C MET A 46 -9.23 6.42 -12.92
N PHE A 47 -8.48 6.60 -14.01
CA PHE A 47 -7.90 5.49 -14.77
C PHE A 47 -6.98 4.63 -13.91
N SER A 48 -6.13 5.25 -13.09
CA SER A 48 -5.20 4.53 -12.21
C SER A 48 -5.94 3.70 -11.17
N GLY A 49 -6.97 4.26 -10.53
CA GLY A 49 -7.76 3.53 -9.52
C GLY A 49 -8.59 2.39 -10.10
N VAL A 50 -9.19 2.60 -11.28
CA VAL A 50 -9.94 1.55 -11.98
C VAL A 50 -9.01 0.44 -12.49
N SER A 51 -7.83 0.81 -12.99
CA SER A 51 -6.84 -0.16 -13.49
C SER A 51 -6.34 -1.08 -12.38
N ASP A 52 -6.08 -0.56 -11.19
CA ASP A 52 -5.68 -1.35 -10.01
C ASP A 52 -6.77 -2.34 -9.56
N TRP A 53 -8.03 -1.90 -9.54
CA TRP A 53 -9.10 -2.81 -9.22
C TRP A 53 -9.29 -3.90 -10.30
N ALA A 54 -9.15 -3.50 -11.58
CA ALA A 54 -9.29 -4.39 -12.71
C ALA A 54 -8.14 -5.41 -12.77
N ASP A 55 -6.88 -4.98 -12.60
CA ASP A 55 -5.72 -5.87 -12.63
C ASP A 55 -5.77 -6.91 -11.50
N GLY A 56 -6.17 -6.51 -10.29
CA GLY A 56 -6.35 -7.42 -9.16
C GLY A 56 -7.46 -8.44 -9.38
N LYS A 57 -8.53 -8.06 -10.08
CA LYS A 57 -9.62 -8.99 -10.45
C LYS A 57 -9.21 -9.92 -11.59
N ILE A 58 -8.56 -9.40 -12.62
CA ILE A 58 -8.08 -10.15 -13.79
C ILE A 58 -7.01 -11.17 -13.38
N ALA A 59 -6.07 -10.79 -12.51
CA ALA A 59 -5.04 -11.69 -12.00
C ALA A 59 -5.64 -12.91 -11.27
N ARG A 60 -6.70 -12.69 -10.49
CA ARG A 60 -7.43 -13.77 -9.78
C ARG A 60 -8.25 -14.66 -10.70
N LEU A 61 -8.85 -14.07 -11.74
CA LEU A 61 -9.69 -14.82 -12.69
C LEU A 61 -8.88 -15.63 -13.70
N LEU A 62 -7.71 -15.14 -14.10
CA LEU A 62 -6.86 -15.77 -15.11
C LEU A 62 -5.72 -16.60 -14.51
N ASP A 63 -5.58 -16.65 -13.17
CA ASP A 63 -4.45 -17.24 -12.44
C ASP A 63 -3.08 -16.74 -12.96
N GLN A 64 -3.07 -15.50 -13.47
CA GLN A 64 -1.91 -14.86 -14.07
C GLN A 64 -1.20 -14.01 -13.03
N SER A 65 -0.40 -14.66 -12.18
CA SER A 65 0.53 -13.98 -11.28
C SER A 65 1.95 -13.99 -11.87
N SER A 66 2.60 -12.82 -11.90
CA SER A 66 3.99 -12.68 -12.31
C SER A 66 4.82 -12.18 -11.14
N LYS A 67 6.02 -12.74 -10.93
CA LYS A 67 6.94 -12.32 -9.86
C LYS A 67 7.26 -10.83 -9.91
N LEU A 68 7.32 -10.26 -11.11
CA LEU A 68 7.54 -8.83 -11.30
C LEU A 68 6.33 -8.01 -10.88
N GLY A 69 5.12 -8.39 -11.29
CA GLY A 69 3.88 -7.71 -10.88
C GLY A 69 3.71 -7.72 -9.37
N THR A 70 3.92 -8.86 -8.71
CA THR A 70 3.81 -8.97 -7.24
C THR A 70 4.73 -8.03 -6.47
N LEU A 71 5.84 -7.60 -7.06
CA LEU A 71 6.75 -6.61 -6.45
C LEU A 71 6.49 -5.19 -6.95
N LEU A 72 6.09 -5.03 -8.21
CA LEU A 72 5.87 -3.73 -8.84
C LEU A 72 4.57 -3.09 -8.34
N ASP A 73 3.49 -3.85 -8.20
CA ASP A 73 2.17 -3.30 -7.82
C ASP A 73 2.26 -2.59 -6.45
N PRO A 74 2.81 -3.20 -5.37
CA PRO A 74 2.92 -2.52 -4.08
C PRO A 74 3.86 -1.30 -4.10
N ALA A 75 4.86 -1.30 -4.99
CA ALA A 75 5.80 -0.19 -5.13
C ALA A 75 5.13 1.01 -5.82
N VAL A 76 4.41 0.75 -6.91
CA VAL A 76 3.65 1.76 -7.66
C VAL A 76 2.54 2.34 -6.78
N ASP A 77 1.77 1.49 -6.09
CA ASP A 77 0.73 1.92 -5.16
C ASP A 77 1.29 2.84 -4.08
N ARG A 78 2.43 2.48 -3.49
CA ARG A 78 3.06 3.30 -2.45
C ARG A 78 3.57 4.62 -3.00
N LEU A 79 4.08 4.64 -4.23
CA LEU A 79 4.49 5.88 -4.88
C LEU A 79 3.29 6.78 -5.17
N TYR A 80 2.15 6.24 -5.61
CA TYR A 80 0.90 6.98 -5.76
C TYR A 80 0.41 7.55 -4.43
N MET A 81 0.41 6.72 -3.38
CA MET A 81 -0.06 7.08 -2.06
C MET A 81 0.78 8.19 -1.40
N VAL A 82 2.04 8.36 -1.83
CA VAL A 82 2.89 9.48 -1.41
C VAL A 82 2.75 10.69 -2.34
N THR A 83 2.78 10.46 -3.65
CA THR A 83 2.84 11.53 -4.66
C THR A 83 1.52 12.31 -4.73
N VAL A 84 0.38 11.63 -4.75
CA VAL A 84 -0.93 12.28 -4.92
C VAL A 84 -1.22 13.26 -3.79
N PRO A 85 -1.08 12.89 -2.49
CA PRO A 85 -1.27 13.85 -1.40
C PRO A 85 -0.31 15.04 -1.47
N ILE A 86 0.97 14.82 -1.80
CA ILE A 86 1.96 15.91 -1.91
C ILE A 86 1.56 16.90 -2.99
N VAL A 87 1.20 16.41 -4.18
CA VAL A 87 0.74 17.27 -5.29
C VAL A 87 -0.52 18.04 -4.91
N PHE A 88 -1.45 17.44 -4.16
CA PHE A 88 -2.64 18.13 -3.65
C PHE A 88 -2.27 19.25 -2.65
N GLY A 89 -1.26 19.04 -1.81
CA GLY A 89 -0.76 20.07 -0.90
C GLY A 89 -0.09 21.23 -1.62
N LEU A 90 0.75 20.92 -2.60
CA LEU A 90 1.41 21.92 -3.45
C LEU A 90 0.39 22.73 -4.28
N SER A 91 -0.68 22.09 -4.72
CA SER A 91 -1.77 22.73 -5.47
C SER A 91 -2.76 23.49 -4.58
N GLY A 92 -2.57 23.48 -3.26
CA GLY A 92 -3.48 24.14 -2.30
C GLY A 92 -4.85 23.47 -2.15
N ILE A 93 -5.05 22.28 -2.72
CA ILE A 93 -6.31 21.55 -2.69
C ILE A 93 -6.51 20.91 -1.32
N ALA A 94 -5.46 20.28 -0.77
CA ALA A 94 -5.53 19.62 0.52
C ALA A 94 -4.63 20.31 1.56
N PRO A 95 -5.07 20.42 2.82
CA PRO A 95 -4.27 21.06 3.85
C PRO A 95 -3.10 20.17 4.28
N TRP A 96 -1.96 20.79 4.59
CA TRP A 96 -0.72 20.08 4.94
C TRP A 96 -0.86 19.14 6.14
N TRP A 97 -1.71 19.45 7.12
CA TRP A 97 -1.93 18.57 8.27
C TRP A 97 -2.47 17.20 7.85
N PHE A 98 -3.32 17.14 6.82
CA PHE A 98 -3.91 15.90 6.30
C PHE A 98 -2.83 15.04 5.63
N ILE A 99 -1.98 15.70 4.83
CA ILE A 99 -0.88 15.06 4.10
C ILE A 99 0.16 14.53 5.08
N ILE A 100 0.56 15.34 6.06
CA ILE A 100 1.50 14.94 7.10
C ILE A 100 0.95 13.76 7.89
N ALA A 101 -0.34 13.74 8.24
CA ALA A 101 -0.94 12.61 8.96
C ALA A 101 -0.87 11.30 8.16
N LEU A 102 -1.15 11.34 6.85
CA LEU A 102 -1.02 10.18 5.95
C LEU A 102 0.43 9.68 5.87
N LEU A 103 1.35 10.58 5.54
CA LEU A 103 2.76 10.23 5.33
C LEU A 103 3.45 9.80 6.63
N ALA A 104 3.17 10.48 7.74
CA ALA A 104 3.74 10.13 9.05
C ALA A 104 3.33 8.71 9.44
N ARG A 105 2.04 8.36 9.29
CA ARG A 105 1.54 7.01 9.55
C ARG A 105 2.30 5.97 8.72
N ASP A 106 2.48 6.20 7.43
CA ASP A 106 3.16 5.23 6.55
C ASP A 106 4.66 5.10 6.84
N GLY A 107 5.32 6.20 7.21
CA GLY A 107 6.69 6.19 7.70
C GLY A 107 6.82 5.44 9.02
N LEU A 108 5.92 5.69 9.97
CA LEU A 108 5.86 4.99 11.25
C LEU A 108 5.63 3.49 11.05
N LEU A 109 4.70 3.09 10.18
CA LEU A 109 4.44 1.69 9.88
C LEU A 109 5.69 1.03 9.26
N ALA A 110 6.38 1.71 8.33
CA ALA A 110 7.64 1.23 7.78
C ALA A 110 8.71 1.01 8.87
N LEU A 111 8.80 1.92 9.84
CA LEU A 111 9.75 1.84 10.94
C LEU A 111 9.49 0.64 11.88
N THR A 112 8.26 0.13 11.92
CA THR A 112 7.94 -1.07 12.71
C THR A 112 8.36 -2.39 12.05
N LEU A 113 8.58 -2.41 10.72
CA LEU A 113 8.91 -3.65 9.98
C LEU A 113 10.23 -4.29 10.42
N PRO A 114 11.34 -3.54 10.60
CA PRO A 114 12.59 -4.12 11.10
C PRO A 114 12.42 -4.79 12.47
N LEU A 115 11.54 -4.23 13.30
CA LEU A 115 11.28 -4.76 14.64
C LEU A 115 10.54 -6.11 14.58
N LEU A 116 9.61 -6.28 13.63
CA LEU A 116 8.97 -7.58 13.37
C LEU A 116 9.95 -8.62 12.85
N TRP A 117 10.90 -8.22 11.99
CA TRP A 117 11.92 -9.14 11.48
C TRP A 117 12.78 -9.73 12.60
N THR A 118 13.03 -8.99 13.69
CA THR A 118 13.73 -9.52 14.88
C THR A 118 12.94 -10.63 15.60
N ARG A 119 11.63 -10.72 15.34
CA ARG A 119 10.71 -11.72 15.89
C ARG A 119 10.36 -12.83 14.88
N GLY A 120 10.99 -12.83 13.70
CA GLY A 120 10.72 -13.83 12.66
C GLY A 120 9.38 -13.61 11.93
N LEU A 121 8.72 -12.47 12.15
CA LEU A 121 7.48 -12.10 11.47
C LEU A 121 7.80 -11.16 10.31
N THR A 122 7.22 -11.43 9.14
CA THR A 122 7.41 -10.60 7.93
C THR A 122 6.42 -9.45 7.85
N ALA A 123 5.19 -9.63 8.34
CA ALA A 123 4.17 -8.59 8.47
C ALA A 123 3.05 -9.04 9.42
N LEU A 124 2.36 -8.09 10.07
CA LEU A 124 1.11 -8.37 10.78
C LEU A 124 -0.08 -8.37 9.81
N PRO A 125 -1.14 -9.16 10.06
CA PRO A 125 -2.32 -9.19 9.22
C PRO A 125 -3.00 -7.83 9.16
N VAL A 126 -3.21 -7.32 7.95
CA VAL A 126 -3.92 -6.05 7.73
C VAL A 126 -5.39 -6.22 8.10
N THR A 127 -5.88 -5.34 8.96
CA THR A 127 -7.30 -5.34 9.37
C THR A 127 -8.20 -4.91 8.21
N TYR A 128 -9.44 -5.39 8.19
CA TYR A 128 -10.46 -4.95 7.22
C TYR A 128 -10.66 -3.43 7.22
N ILE A 129 -10.49 -2.79 8.38
CA ILE A 129 -10.53 -1.33 8.54
C ILE A 129 -9.43 -0.66 7.71
N GLY A 130 -8.21 -1.20 7.70
CA GLY A 130 -7.12 -0.68 6.87
C GLY A 130 -7.42 -0.76 5.38
N LYS A 131 -8.00 -1.88 4.92
CA LYS A 131 -8.40 -2.05 3.51
C LYS A 131 -9.50 -1.06 3.10
N ALA A 132 -10.50 -0.89 3.96
CA ALA A 132 -11.58 0.07 3.72
C ALA A 132 -11.06 1.53 3.74
N ALA A 133 -10.09 1.84 4.60
CA ALA A 133 -9.43 3.14 4.62
C ALA A 133 -8.71 3.43 3.29
N THR A 134 -7.92 2.47 2.79
CA THR A 134 -7.23 2.62 1.49
C THR A 134 -8.22 2.80 0.34
N PHE A 135 -9.31 2.02 0.32
CA PHE A 135 -10.39 2.19 -0.66
C PHE A 135 -11.01 3.59 -0.60
N ALA A 136 -11.28 4.09 0.61
CA ALA A 136 -11.85 5.41 0.80
C ALA A 136 -10.91 6.53 0.33
N LEU A 137 -9.60 6.40 0.58
CA LEU A 137 -8.59 7.34 0.09
C LEU A 137 -8.44 7.29 -1.44
N MET A 138 -8.37 6.09 -2.03
CA MET A 138 -8.31 5.90 -3.49
C MET A 138 -9.51 6.52 -4.21
N ALA A 139 -10.71 6.39 -3.66
CA ALA A 139 -11.91 7.02 -4.22
C ALA A 139 -11.94 8.53 -3.94
N GLY A 140 -11.53 8.95 -2.74
CA GLY A 140 -11.61 10.33 -2.28
C GLY A 140 -10.74 11.30 -3.09
N PHE A 141 -9.49 10.94 -3.42
CA PHE A 141 -8.59 11.83 -4.16
C PHE A 141 -9.14 12.24 -5.55
N PRO A 142 -9.51 11.32 -6.45
CA PRO A 142 -10.13 11.68 -7.73
C PRO A 142 -11.42 12.50 -7.56
N LEU A 143 -12.26 12.16 -6.58
CA LEU A 143 -13.53 12.89 -6.34
C LEU A 143 -13.31 14.33 -5.88
N VAL A 144 -12.35 14.56 -4.97
CA VAL A 144 -12.00 15.92 -4.54
C VAL A 144 -11.45 16.74 -5.71
N LEU A 145 -10.63 16.13 -6.56
CA LEU A 145 -10.08 16.81 -7.73
C LEU A 145 -11.15 17.12 -8.77
N LEU A 146 -12.07 16.18 -9.02
CA LEU A 146 -13.23 16.38 -9.87
C LEU A 146 -14.15 17.49 -9.34
N GLY A 147 -14.14 17.70 -8.02
CA GLY A 147 -14.89 18.76 -7.36
C GLY A 147 -14.31 20.17 -7.49
N GLN A 148 -13.12 20.32 -8.08
CA GLN A 148 -12.51 21.63 -8.35
C GLN A 148 -13.08 22.33 -9.60
N GLY A 149 -13.97 21.68 -10.35
CA GLY A 149 -14.63 22.28 -11.50
C GLY A 149 -15.64 23.38 -11.13
N ASP A 150 -15.91 24.30 -12.05
CA ASP A 150 -16.82 25.43 -11.84
C ASP A 150 -18.31 25.03 -11.74
N ALA A 151 -18.66 23.81 -12.17
CA ALA A 151 -20.03 23.36 -12.25
C ALA A 151 -20.61 22.96 -10.88
N LEU A 152 -21.93 23.12 -10.70
CA LEU A 152 -22.61 22.78 -9.45
C LEU A 152 -22.48 21.29 -9.08
N TRP A 153 -22.56 20.40 -10.08
CA TRP A 153 -22.38 18.96 -9.87
C TRP A 153 -20.98 18.65 -9.34
N SER A 154 -19.95 19.38 -9.78
CA SER A 154 -18.58 19.22 -9.31
C SER A 154 -18.49 19.53 -7.81
N ARG A 155 -19.11 20.61 -7.34
CA ARG A 155 -19.11 20.97 -5.90
C ARG A 155 -19.69 19.88 -5.01
N ILE A 156 -20.82 19.28 -5.42
CA ILE A 156 -21.46 18.17 -4.71
C ILE A 156 -20.52 16.97 -4.66
N VAL A 157 -19.92 16.62 -5.80
CA VAL A 157 -18.92 15.53 -5.88
C VAL A 157 -17.72 15.81 -4.97
N GLY A 158 -17.26 17.06 -4.91
CA GLY A 158 -16.17 17.49 -4.02
C GLY A 158 -16.49 17.28 -2.54
N TRP A 159 -17.72 17.55 -2.10
CA TRP A 159 -18.15 17.28 -0.71
C TRP A 159 -18.12 15.80 -0.38
N PHE A 160 -18.60 14.95 -1.29
CA PHE A 160 -18.46 13.50 -1.12
C PHE A 160 -16.99 13.09 -1.11
N GLY A 161 -16.16 13.62 -2.01
CA GLY A 161 -14.72 13.36 -2.01
C GLY A 161 -14.07 13.68 -0.67
N TRP A 162 -14.39 14.83 -0.07
CA TRP A 162 -13.89 15.22 1.24
C TRP A 162 -14.40 14.33 2.37
N ALA A 163 -15.68 13.94 2.33
CA ALA A 163 -16.22 12.98 3.28
C ALA A 163 -15.46 11.64 3.22
N PHE A 164 -15.18 11.16 2.00
CA PHE A 164 -14.38 9.95 1.77
C PHE A 164 -12.95 10.11 2.29
N LEU A 165 -12.28 11.24 2.04
CA LEU A 165 -10.92 11.48 2.52
C LEU A 165 -10.83 11.58 4.04
N ILE A 166 -11.76 12.31 4.69
CA ILE A 166 -11.79 12.46 6.15
C ILE A 166 -12.08 11.12 6.82
N TRP A 167 -13.08 10.40 6.32
CA TRP A 167 -13.43 9.08 6.85
C TRP A 167 -12.31 8.06 6.59
N GLY A 168 -11.73 8.09 5.39
CA GLY A 168 -10.58 7.30 5.02
C GLY A 168 -9.40 7.54 5.96
N LEU A 169 -9.04 8.81 6.22
CA LEU A 169 -7.98 9.16 7.16
C LEU A 169 -8.28 8.67 8.58
N TYR A 170 -9.51 8.85 9.07
CA TYR A 170 -9.90 8.37 10.40
C TYR A 170 -9.71 6.85 10.52
N MET A 171 -10.23 6.08 9.55
CA MET A 171 -10.06 4.64 9.51
C MET A 171 -8.59 4.24 9.37
N TYR A 172 -7.80 5.02 8.63
CA TYR A 172 -6.38 4.79 8.41
C TYR A 172 -5.56 4.94 9.69
N LEU A 173 -5.83 5.99 10.46
CA LEU A 173 -5.23 6.24 11.77
C LEU A 173 -5.70 5.21 12.80
N TRP A 174 -6.98 4.84 12.80
CA TRP A 174 -7.49 3.80 13.70
C TRP A 174 -6.86 2.44 13.41
N ALA A 175 -6.75 2.05 12.15
CA ALA A 175 -6.06 0.82 11.75
C ALA A 175 -4.59 0.83 12.18
N PHE A 176 -3.93 2.00 12.16
CA PHE A 176 -2.57 2.16 12.66
C PHE A 176 -2.47 1.95 14.17
N VAL A 177 -3.40 2.52 14.95
CA VAL A 177 -3.46 2.28 16.40
C VAL A 177 -3.63 0.79 16.71
N LEU A 178 -4.56 0.12 16.02
CA LEU A 178 -4.76 -1.32 16.17
C LEU A 178 -3.49 -2.12 15.84
N TYR A 179 -2.80 -1.73 14.77
CA TYR A 179 -1.54 -2.35 14.38
C TYR A 179 -0.44 -2.14 15.45
N LEU A 180 -0.34 -0.94 16.04
CA LEU A 180 0.62 -0.68 17.13
C LEU A 180 0.31 -1.49 18.39
N VAL A 181 -0.97 -1.67 18.72
CA VAL A 181 -1.38 -2.52 19.85
C VAL A 181 -0.99 -3.98 19.57
N GLN A 182 -1.28 -4.50 18.38
CA GLN A 182 -0.88 -5.86 17.99
C GLN A 182 0.65 -6.03 18.03
N MET A 183 1.39 -5.03 17.53
CA MET A 183 2.84 -4.99 17.61
C MET A 183 3.32 -5.07 19.05
N ALA A 184 2.78 -4.24 19.95
CA ALA A 184 3.17 -4.22 21.35
C ALA A 184 2.90 -5.56 22.06
N LEU A 185 1.79 -6.22 21.74
CA LEU A 185 1.45 -7.56 22.27
C LEU A 185 2.44 -8.61 21.77
N VAL A 186 2.71 -8.67 20.47
CA VAL A 186 3.73 -9.56 19.87
C VAL A 186 5.10 -9.31 20.50
N LEU A 187 5.44 -8.03 20.74
CA LEU A 187 6.70 -7.67 21.35
C LEU A 187 6.84 -8.15 22.80
N ARG A 188 5.73 -8.20 23.54
CA ARG A 188 5.70 -8.71 24.92
C ARG A 188 5.69 -10.23 24.99
N GLU A 189 4.99 -10.89 24.08
CA GLU A 189 4.74 -12.34 24.16
C GLU A 189 5.84 -13.18 23.49
N MET A 190 6.46 -12.70 22.41
CA MET A 190 7.45 -13.49 21.67
C MET A 190 8.89 -13.25 22.15
N PRO A 191 9.70 -14.28 22.41
CA PRO A 191 11.14 -14.12 22.62
C PRO A 191 11.85 -13.65 21.34
N ASN A 192 12.98 -12.98 21.49
CA ASN A 192 13.81 -12.56 20.36
C ASN A 192 14.43 -13.80 19.67
N VAL A 193 14.36 -13.87 18.33
CA VAL A 193 14.88 -15.01 17.54
C VAL A 193 16.39 -15.21 17.74
N LYS A 194 17.15 -14.15 18.09
CA LYS A 194 18.57 -14.28 18.44
C LYS A 194 18.84 -15.14 19.69
N ARG A 195 17.81 -15.57 20.44
CA ARG A 195 17.94 -16.31 21.70
C ARG A 195 17.74 -17.82 21.58
N THR A 196 17.39 -18.37 20.42
CA THR A 196 17.40 -19.83 20.22
C THR A 196 18.82 -20.30 19.96
N LYS A 197 19.54 -20.61 21.04
CA LYS A 197 20.79 -21.38 21.00
C LYS A 197 20.50 -22.66 20.19
N PRO A 198 21.32 -23.02 19.18
CA PRO A 198 21.13 -24.29 18.49
C PRO A 198 21.16 -25.43 19.52
N PRO A 199 20.36 -26.49 19.33
CA PRO A 199 20.40 -27.65 20.22
C PRO A 199 21.84 -28.12 20.34
N SER A 200 22.31 -28.32 21.58
CA SER A 200 23.61 -28.93 21.84
C SER A 200 23.73 -30.20 21.00
N PRO A 201 24.86 -30.44 20.31
CA PRO A 201 25.08 -31.71 19.64
C PRO A 201 24.80 -32.85 20.63
N PRO A 202 24.18 -33.96 20.19
CA PRO A 202 24.02 -35.13 21.05
C PRO A 202 25.41 -35.49 21.59
N ALA A 203 25.49 -35.70 22.91
CA ALA A 203 26.73 -36.10 23.56
C ALA A 203 27.28 -37.31 22.81
N ALA A 204 28.54 -37.20 22.37
CA ALA A 204 29.20 -38.29 21.67
C ALA A 204 29.09 -39.56 22.52
N PRO A 205 28.73 -40.72 21.93
CA PRO A 205 28.71 -41.97 22.67
C PRO A 205 30.09 -42.17 23.30
N THR A 206 30.10 -42.29 24.62
CA THR A 206 31.28 -42.63 25.40
C THR A 206 31.85 -43.92 24.85
N ALA A 207 33.02 -43.82 24.21
CA ALA A 207 33.73 -44.96 23.71
C ALA A 207 34.09 -45.88 24.89
N GLY A 208 33.44 -47.04 24.94
CA GLY A 208 34.00 -48.29 25.48
C GLY A 208 34.42 -48.30 26.94
N GLU A 209 33.45 -48.51 27.83
CA GLU A 209 33.64 -49.54 28.87
C GLU A 209 33.42 -50.91 28.20
N HIS A 210 34.50 -51.53 27.71
CA HIS A 210 34.59 -52.98 27.57
C HIS A 210 36.06 -53.41 27.47
N ALA A 211 36.46 -54.20 28.46
CA ALA A 211 37.69 -54.99 28.62
C ALA A 211 38.90 -54.27 29.25
#